data_AF-A0AB74QGG7-F1
#
_entry.id   AF-A0AB74QGG7-F1
#
_cell.length_a   1.000
_cell.length_b   1.000
_cell.length_c   1.000
_cell.angle_alpha   90.00
_cell.angle_beta   90.00
_cell.angle_gamma   90.00
#
_symmetry.space_group_name_H-M   'P 1'
#
loop_
_entity.id
_entity.type
_entity.pdbx_description
1 polymer ?
#
loop_
_entity_poly.entity_id
_entity_poly.type
_entity_poly.pdbx_seq_one_letter_code
_entity_poly.pdbx_strand_id
1 'polypeptide(L)'
;MENCVYMFVKGFIEVLYVGKAKNLNHRLNNHSHLPNECYKNTEKILYYSFNTEGDMELAERYFISKYKPVYNDKLLKKDITIEIENFNKLKFEEYKGFKKITKKNSFLRDLEPYIKNNSYEMYTTKSGKRCYRVNLDFIEELSELQEEDKIYIEYNCCESMKKFGKEFDMPSWSVFSAEEDDDYCLHLYCEVRQRF
;
A
#
# COMPACT_ATOMS: atom_id res chain seq x y z
N MET A 1 0.78 -24.27 10.17
CA MET A 1 1.66 -23.08 10.19
C MET A 1 1.72 -22.61 11.62
N GLU A 2 2.94 -22.53 12.15
CA GLU A 2 3.21 -22.27 13.55
C GLU A 2 3.96 -20.96 13.75
N ASN A 3 3.81 -20.36 14.92
CA ASN A 3 4.46 -19.09 15.31
C ASN A 3 4.36 -17.99 14.24
N CYS A 4 3.14 -17.69 13.80
CA CYS A 4 2.91 -16.73 12.73
C CYS A 4 2.54 -15.35 13.27
N VAL A 5 3.03 -14.31 12.61
CA VAL A 5 2.34 -13.01 12.57
C VAL A 5 1.45 -13.00 11.33
N TYR A 6 0.22 -12.51 11.47
CA TYR A 6 -0.72 -12.36 10.39
C TYR A 6 -1.31 -10.95 10.36
N MET A 7 -1.71 -10.52 9.16
CA MET A 7 -2.30 -9.21 8.90
C MET A 7 -3.60 -9.36 8.13
N PHE A 8 -4.62 -8.63 8.56
CA PHE A 8 -5.82 -8.43 7.75
C PHE A 8 -5.61 -7.17 6.92
N VAL A 9 -5.70 -7.32 5.59
CA VAL A 9 -5.39 -6.25 4.65
C VAL A 9 -6.62 -5.91 3.84
N LYS A 10 -6.89 -4.62 3.70
CA LYS A 10 -7.88 -4.07 2.78
C LYS A 10 -7.18 -3.40 1.60
N GLY A 11 -7.60 -3.75 0.39
CA GLY A 11 -6.90 -3.32 -0.81
C GLY A 11 -5.46 -3.82 -0.79
N PHE A 12 -4.55 -2.97 -1.25
CA PHE A 12 -3.15 -3.36 -1.41
C PHE A 12 -2.29 -2.95 -0.23
N ILE A 13 -2.68 -1.91 0.51
CA ILE A 13 -1.79 -1.21 1.43
C ILE A 13 -2.39 -1.04 2.84
N GLU A 14 -3.72 -1.07 3.00
CA GLU A 14 -4.33 -0.77 4.29
C GLU A 14 -4.31 -2.01 5.21
N VAL A 15 -3.40 -2.00 6.19
CA VAL A 15 -3.37 -3.01 7.26
C VAL A 15 -4.44 -2.67 8.29
N LEU A 16 -5.52 -3.45 8.33
CA LEU A 16 -6.64 -3.27 9.26
C LEU A 16 -6.31 -3.79 10.66
N TYR A 17 -5.60 -4.91 10.72
CA TYR A 17 -5.28 -5.61 11.96
C TYR A 17 -3.99 -6.40 11.81
N VAL A 18 -3.20 -6.47 12.88
CA VAL A 18 -2.05 -7.36 13.03
C VAL A 18 -2.25 -8.22 14.25
N GLY A 19 -2.01 -9.52 14.13
CA GLY A 19 -2.04 -10.44 15.28
C GLY A 19 -1.01 -11.54 15.15
N LYS A 20 -0.82 -12.26 16.26
CA LYS A 20 0.01 -13.46 16.31
C LYS A 20 -0.76 -14.75 16.55
N ALA A 21 -0.21 -15.87 16.11
CA ALA A 21 -0.81 -17.19 16.26
C ALA A 21 0.25 -18.29 16.40
N LYS A 22 0.18 -19.08 17.47
CA LYS A 22 0.95 -20.35 17.56
C LYS A 22 0.53 -21.37 16.52
N ASN A 23 -0.74 -21.35 16.12
CA ASN A 23 -1.28 -22.13 15.02
C ASN A 23 -2.25 -21.25 14.23
N LEU A 24 -1.84 -20.81 13.05
CA LEU A 24 -2.59 -19.82 12.26
C LEU A 24 -3.97 -20.35 11.84
N ASN A 25 -4.05 -21.59 11.36
CA ASN A 25 -5.31 -22.20 10.91
C ASN A 25 -6.34 -22.25 12.05
N HIS A 26 -5.92 -22.74 13.21
CA HIS A 26 -6.77 -22.78 14.40
C HIS A 26 -7.19 -21.38 14.84
N ARG A 27 -6.28 -20.40 14.77
CA ARG A 27 -6.56 -19.02 15.16
C ARG A 27 -7.58 -18.35 14.23
N LEU A 28 -7.44 -18.52 12.91
CA LEU A 28 -8.34 -17.92 11.92
C LEU A 28 -9.72 -18.59 11.93
N ASN A 29 -9.80 -19.90 12.15
CA ASN A 29 -11.08 -20.61 12.24
C ASN A 29 -11.89 -20.25 13.49
N ASN A 30 -11.21 -19.87 14.58
CA ASN A 30 -11.83 -19.51 15.86
C ASN A 30 -11.77 -17.99 16.12
N HIS A 31 -11.60 -17.19 15.07
CA HIS A 31 -11.41 -15.75 15.20
C HIS A 31 -12.77 -15.06 15.40
N SER A 32 -13.12 -14.71 16.65
CA SER A 32 -14.41 -14.08 16.99
C SER A 32 -14.30 -12.81 17.83
N HIS A 33 -13.08 -12.30 18.07
CA HIS A 33 -12.86 -11.19 19.00
C HIS A 33 -12.82 -9.79 18.37
N LEU A 34 -12.73 -9.68 17.03
CA LEU A 34 -12.75 -8.39 16.33
C LEU A 34 -14.17 -7.98 15.90
N PRO A 35 -14.43 -6.68 15.71
CA PRO A 35 -15.69 -6.21 15.14
C PRO A 35 -15.94 -6.81 13.75
N ASN A 36 -17.21 -7.07 13.44
CA ASN A 36 -17.63 -7.64 12.15
C ASN A 36 -17.13 -6.82 10.94
N GLU A 37 -17.00 -5.51 11.10
CA GLU A 37 -16.48 -4.61 10.06
C GLU A 37 -15.05 -4.95 9.65
N CYS A 38 -14.19 -5.34 10.59
CA CYS A 38 -12.82 -5.74 10.30
C CYS A 38 -12.79 -6.88 9.29
N TYR A 39 -13.57 -7.94 9.53
CA TYR A 39 -13.64 -9.09 8.62
C TYR A 39 -14.31 -8.74 7.29
N LYS A 40 -15.39 -7.94 7.31
CA LYS A 40 -16.08 -7.52 6.08
C LYS A 40 -15.18 -6.70 5.16
N ASN A 41 -14.30 -5.89 5.75
CA ASN A 41 -13.37 -5.04 5.04
C ASN A 41 -12.06 -5.77 4.68
N THR A 42 -11.80 -6.94 5.27
CA THR A 42 -10.62 -7.74 4.95
C THR A 42 -10.75 -8.30 3.53
N GLU A 43 -9.78 -7.97 2.70
CA GLU A 43 -9.71 -8.45 1.33
C GLU A 43 -8.76 -9.65 1.20
N LYS A 44 -7.63 -9.60 1.90
CA LYS A 44 -6.66 -10.70 1.98
C LYS A 44 -6.06 -10.80 3.37
N ILE A 45 -5.56 -11.99 3.70
CA ILE A 45 -4.83 -12.24 4.93
C ILE A 45 -3.39 -12.57 4.56
N LEU A 46 -2.44 -11.79 5.08
CA LEU A 46 -1.02 -12.02 4.90
C LEU A 46 -0.43 -12.66 6.15
N TYR A 47 0.57 -13.51 6.03
CA TYR A 47 1.25 -14.10 7.19
C TYR A 47 2.75 -14.33 6.96
N TYR A 48 3.50 -14.43 8.06
CA TYR A 48 4.90 -14.85 8.09
C TYR A 48 5.13 -15.74 9.30
N SER A 49 5.86 -16.84 9.13
CA SER A 49 6.16 -17.81 10.20
C SER A 49 7.54 -17.56 10.79
N PHE A 50 7.66 -17.60 12.11
CA PHE A 50 8.91 -17.39 12.83
C PHE A 50 9.42 -18.69 13.44
N ASN A 51 10.74 -18.79 13.60
CA ASN A 51 11.38 -19.94 14.22
C ASN A 51 11.08 -20.03 15.71
N THR A 52 10.94 -18.88 16.39
CA THR A 52 10.70 -18.81 17.83
C THR A 52 9.47 -17.99 18.16
N GLU A 53 8.83 -18.31 19.29
CA GLU A 53 7.73 -17.51 19.82
C GLU A 53 8.20 -16.10 20.16
N GLY A 54 9.42 -15.94 20.71
CA GLY A 54 9.99 -14.64 21.04
C GLY A 54 10.12 -13.71 19.83
N ASP A 55 10.57 -14.22 18.69
CA ASP A 55 10.65 -13.45 17.44
C ASP A 55 9.25 -13.03 16.96
N MET A 56 8.28 -13.96 17.02
CA MET A 56 6.88 -13.67 16.68
C MET A 56 6.30 -12.57 17.59
N GLU A 57 6.59 -12.57 18.90
CA GLU A 57 6.11 -11.55 19.82
C GLU A 57 6.71 -10.17 19.53
N LEU A 58 8.00 -10.12 19.21
CA LEU A 58 8.69 -8.89 18.84
C LEU A 58 8.14 -8.34 17.52
N ALA A 59 7.98 -9.22 16.53
CA ALA A 59 7.44 -8.87 15.22
C ALA A 59 6.01 -8.33 15.29
N GLU A 60 5.11 -8.95 16.06
CA GLU A 60 3.74 -8.46 16.25
C GLU A 60 3.74 -7.00 16.75
N ARG A 61 4.53 -6.70 17.79
CA ARG A 61 4.62 -5.35 18.34
C ARG A 61 5.20 -4.36 17.35
N TYR A 62 6.25 -4.77 16.63
CA TYR A 62 6.88 -3.97 15.60
C TYR A 62 5.89 -3.59 14.49
N PHE A 63 5.17 -4.56 13.93
CA PHE A 63 4.24 -4.31 12.83
C PHE A 63 2.99 -3.54 13.27
N ILE A 64 2.50 -3.73 14.49
CA ILE A 64 1.43 -2.88 15.04
C ILE A 64 1.89 -1.42 15.15
N SER A 65 3.11 -1.19 15.65
CA SER A 65 3.67 0.17 15.74
C SER A 65 3.90 0.78 14.36
N LYS A 66 4.40 0.00 13.41
CA LYS A 66 4.71 0.44 12.04
C LYS A 66 3.45 0.83 11.27
N TYR A 67 2.44 -0.03 11.25
CA TYR A 67 1.26 0.16 10.40
C TYR A 67 0.09 0.87 11.09
N LYS A 68 0.14 1.00 12.43
CA LYS A 68 -0.94 1.57 13.25
C LYS A 68 -2.35 1.09 12.86
N PRO A 69 -2.57 -0.24 12.78
CA PRO A 69 -3.82 -0.80 12.31
C PRO A 69 -5.01 -0.35 13.17
N VAL A 70 -6.10 0.02 12.49
CA VAL A 70 -7.31 0.60 13.09
C VAL A 70 -7.93 -0.30 14.16
N TYR A 71 -7.80 -1.61 14.05
CA TYR A 71 -8.43 -2.57 14.98
C TYR A 71 -7.48 -3.12 16.06
N ASN A 72 -6.30 -2.52 16.28
CA ASN A 72 -5.31 -2.92 17.31
C ASN A 72 -5.32 -2.03 18.57
N ASP A 73 -6.50 -1.61 19.03
CA ASP A 73 -6.75 -0.62 20.09
C ASP A 73 -5.93 -0.76 21.39
N LYS A 74 -5.55 -2.00 21.77
CA LYS A 74 -4.86 -2.26 23.05
C LYS A 74 -3.35 -2.03 23.00
N LEU A 75 -2.73 -2.06 21.82
CA LEU A 75 -1.27 -2.01 21.65
C LEU A 75 -0.75 -0.71 21.04
N LEU A 76 -1.63 0.13 20.49
CA LEU A 76 -1.31 1.46 19.93
C LEU A 76 -0.76 2.48 20.95
N LYS A 77 -0.70 2.13 22.25
CA LYS A 77 -0.25 3.05 23.32
C LYS A 77 1.27 3.14 23.49
N LYS A 78 2.06 2.42 22.68
CA LYS A 78 3.52 2.39 22.82
C LYS A 78 4.17 2.47 21.43
N ASP A 79 4.60 3.67 21.05
CA ASP A 79 5.36 3.88 19.82
C ASP A 79 6.72 3.17 19.92
N ILE A 80 7.01 2.32 18.94
CA ILE A 80 8.35 1.79 18.66
C ILE A 80 8.90 2.64 17.52
N THR A 81 9.92 3.43 17.81
CA THR A 81 10.59 4.32 16.84
C THR A 81 11.79 3.67 16.15
N ILE A 82 12.17 2.47 16.60
CA ILE A 82 13.32 1.75 16.06
C ILE A 82 12.85 0.94 14.85
N GLU A 83 13.53 1.12 13.73
CA GLU A 83 13.37 0.25 12.56
C GLU A 83 14.21 -1.02 12.72
N ILE A 84 13.61 -2.17 12.40
CA ILE A 84 14.28 -3.47 12.43
C ILE A 84 14.39 -3.93 10.98
N GLU A 85 15.58 -3.74 10.38
CA GLU A 85 15.82 -4.00 8.95
C GLU A 85 15.41 -5.42 8.54
N ASN A 86 15.68 -6.42 9.40
CA ASN A 86 15.28 -7.80 9.15
C ASN A 86 13.76 -7.97 9.01
N PHE A 87 12.97 -7.18 9.76
CA PHE A 87 11.51 -7.22 9.66
C PHE A 87 10.99 -6.48 8.44
N ASN A 88 11.67 -5.41 8.01
CA ASN A 88 11.33 -4.68 6.79
C ASN A 88 11.54 -5.51 5.52
N LYS A 89 12.46 -6.48 5.55
CA LYS A 89 12.75 -7.38 4.42
C LYS A 89 11.88 -8.64 4.37
N LEU A 90 10.98 -8.84 5.34
CA LEU A 90 10.12 -10.03 5.35
C LEU A 90 9.13 -9.99 4.20
N LYS A 91 9.09 -11.11 3.46
CA LYS A 91 8.10 -11.34 2.41
C LYS A 91 6.93 -12.12 3.01
N PHE A 92 5.80 -11.46 3.20
CA PHE A 92 4.60 -12.11 3.71
C PHE A 92 3.93 -12.95 2.62
N GLU A 93 3.38 -14.10 3.02
CA GLU A 93 2.63 -15.01 2.15
C GLU A 93 1.13 -14.77 2.30
N GLU A 94 0.37 -14.97 1.22
CA GLU A 94 -1.08 -14.90 1.28
C GLU A 94 -1.69 -16.20 1.82
N TYR A 95 -2.59 -16.07 2.80
CA TYR A 95 -3.32 -17.19 3.38
C TYR A 95 -4.47 -17.63 2.47
N LYS A 96 -4.27 -18.76 1.78
CA LYS A 96 -5.21 -19.33 0.80
C LYS A 96 -6.56 -19.79 1.37
N GLY A 97 -6.68 -19.93 2.69
CA GLY A 97 -7.93 -20.35 3.35
C GLY A 97 -8.99 -19.24 3.45
N PHE A 98 -8.63 -17.99 3.12
CA PHE A 98 -9.56 -16.87 3.13
C PHE A 98 -10.31 -16.77 1.80
N LYS A 99 -11.65 -16.85 1.84
CA LYS A 99 -12.51 -16.63 0.66
C LYS A 99 -13.14 -15.25 0.76
N LYS A 100 -12.62 -14.28 -0.01
CA LYS A 100 -13.19 -12.95 -0.11
C LYS A 100 -14.55 -13.00 -0.80
N ILE A 101 -15.51 -12.22 -0.33
CA ILE A 101 -16.69 -11.85 -1.11
C ILE A 101 -16.24 -10.74 -2.07
N THR A 102 -15.78 -11.09 -3.26
CA THR A 102 -15.24 -10.13 -4.23
C THR A 102 -16.34 -9.22 -4.78
N LYS A 103 -16.27 -7.92 -4.49
CA LYS A 103 -16.78 -6.88 -5.40
C LYS A 103 -15.66 -6.53 -6.37
N LYS A 104 -15.89 -6.69 -7.67
CA LYS A 104 -14.88 -6.54 -8.75
C LYS A 104 -14.27 -5.14 -8.91
N ASN A 105 -14.78 -4.11 -8.23
CA ASN A 105 -14.42 -2.70 -8.50
C ASN A 105 -13.74 -1.96 -7.31
N SER A 106 -13.13 -2.63 -6.32
CA SER A 106 -12.59 -1.94 -5.12
C SER A 106 -11.17 -1.40 -5.24
N PHE A 107 -10.29 -2.07 -5.98
CA PHE A 107 -8.84 -1.75 -5.97
C PHE A 107 -8.53 -0.28 -6.27
N LEU A 108 -9.05 0.24 -7.38
CA LEU A 108 -8.71 1.59 -7.85
C LEU A 108 -9.42 2.68 -7.04
N ARG A 109 -10.57 2.36 -6.42
CA ARG A 109 -11.21 3.25 -5.42
C ARG A 109 -10.37 3.38 -4.16
N ASP A 110 -9.67 2.32 -3.75
CA ASP A 110 -8.83 2.33 -2.55
C ASP A 110 -7.44 2.97 -2.81
N LEU A 111 -7.03 3.08 -4.08
CA LEU A 111 -5.75 3.70 -4.46
C LEU A 111 -5.77 5.23 -4.42
N GLU A 112 -6.89 5.87 -4.78
CA GLU A 112 -6.98 7.34 -4.81
C GLU A 112 -6.73 7.99 -3.43
N PRO A 113 -7.32 7.50 -2.31
CA PRO A 113 -6.97 7.98 -0.98
C PRO A 113 -5.48 7.80 -0.64
N TYR A 114 -4.86 6.71 -1.09
CA TYR A 114 -3.45 6.43 -0.84
C TYR A 114 -2.53 7.42 -1.58
N ILE A 115 -2.79 7.65 -2.85
CA ILE A 115 -2.08 8.65 -3.67
C ILE A 115 -2.25 10.03 -3.04
N LYS A 116 -3.47 10.40 -2.64
CA LYS A 116 -3.74 11.68 -2.01
C LYS A 116 -2.92 11.88 -0.73
N ASN A 117 -2.83 10.86 0.12
CA ASN A 117 -2.10 10.93 1.39
C ASN A 117 -0.58 10.98 1.22
N ASN A 118 -0.04 10.45 0.12
CA ASN A 118 1.39 10.45 -0.19
C ASN A 118 1.79 11.54 -1.21
N SER A 119 0.82 12.38 -1.61
CA SER A 119 1.07 13.52 -2.47
C SER A 119 1.46 14.76 -1.67
N TYR A 120 2.40 15.53 -2.20
CA TYR A 120 2.78 16.82 -1.61
C TYR A 120 2.03 18.00 -2.25
N GLU A 121 1.37 17.80 -3.39
CA GLU A 121 0.57 18.81 -4.07
C GLU A 121 -0.56 18.15 -4.86
N MET A 122 -1.73 18.78 -4.89
CA MET A 122 -2.83 18.40 -5.79
C MET A 122 -3.16 19.60 -6.68
N TYR A 123 -3.35 19.35 -7.97
CA TYR A 123 -3.70 20.36 -8.96
C TYR A 123 -4.70 19.82 -9.98
N THR A 124 -5.26 20.72 -10.79
CA THR A 124 -6.19 20.37 -11.86
C THR A 124 -5.64 20.87 -13.18
N THR A 125 -5.58 20.00 -14.20
CA THR A 125 -5.09 20.35 -15.53
C THR A 125 -6.08 21.26 -16.26
N LYS A 126 -5.65 21.85 -17.38
CA LYS A 126 -6.53 22.64 -18.26
C LYS A 126 -7.71 21.83 -18.82
N SER A 127 -7.58 20.50 -18.92
CA SER A 127 -8.65 19.59 -19.34
C SER A 127 -9.56 19.17 -18.19
N GLY A 128 -9.37 19.70 -16.97
CA GLY A 128 -10.19 19.39 -15.80
C GLY A 128 -9.80 18.10 -15.08
N LYS A 129 -8.70 17.44 -15.47
CA LYS A 129 -8.22 16.22 -14.79
C LYS A 129 -7.56 16.59 -13.46
N ARG A 130 -7.88 15.86 -12.39
CA ARG A 130 -7.24 16.03 -11.08
C ARG A 130 -5.97 15.22 -11.01
N CYS A 131 -4.91 15.81 -10.48
CA CYS A 131 -3.59 15.22 -10.48
C CYS A 131 -2.89 15.46 -9.14
N TYR A 132 -2.07 14.49 -8.73
CA TYR A 132 -1.39 14.47 -7.44
C TYR A 132 0.11 14.38 -7.66
N ARG A 133 0.89 15.35 -7.16
CA ARG A 133 2.35 15.29 -7.21
C ARG A 133 2.91 14.43 -6.10
N VAL A 134 3.80 13.51 -6.45
CA VAL A 134 4.35 12.49 -5.54
C VAL A 134 5.88 12.39 -5.70
N ASN A 135 6.54 11.77 -4.73
CA ASN A 135 7.98 11.49 -4.79
C ASN A 135 8.29 10.32 -5.72
N LEU A 136 9.52 10.24 -6.23
CA LEU A 136 9.95 9.15 -7.10
C LEU A 136 9.87 7.78 -6.41
N ASP A 137 10.29 7.68 -5.14
CA ASP A 137 10.21 6.43 -4.36
C ASP A 137 8.78 5.86 -4.32
N PHE A 138 7.78 6.75 -4.29
CA PHE A 138 6.37 6.36 -4.32
C PHE A 138 5.93 5.83 -5.71
N ILE A 139 6.52 6.34 -6.79
CA ILE A 139 6.28 5.84 -8.15
C ILE A 139 6.86 4.43 -8.30
N GLU A 140 8.05 4.19 -7.76
CA GLU A 140 8.68 2.87 -7.78
C GLU A 140 7.81 1.85 -7.03
N GLU A 141 7.32 2.21 -5.84
CA GLU A 141 6.36 1.40 -5.07
C GLU A 141 5.07 1.11 -5.87
N LEU A 142 4.51 2.11 -6.55
CA LEU A 142 3.33 1.92 -7.41
C LEU A 142 3.62 1.06 -8.65
N SER A 143 4.85 1.08 -9.15
CA SER A 143 5.26 0.32 -10.34
C SER A 143 5.43 -1.16 -10.05
N GLU A 144 5.83 -1.52 -8.82
CA GLU A 144 5.82 -2.91 -8.36
C GLU A 144 4.39 -3.50 -8.31
N LEU A 145 3.36 -2.65 -8.29
CA LEU A 145 1.94 -3.07 -8.33
C LEU A 145 1.44 -3.37 -9.76
N GLN A 146 2.26 -3.17 -10.81
CA GLN A 146 1.87 -3.42 -12.21
C GLN A 146 1.60 -4.89 -12.55
N GLU A 147 2.07 -5.86 -11.76
CA GLU A 147 1.93 -7.29 -12.07
C GLU A 147 0.46 -7.80 -12.06
N GLU A 148 -0.53 -6.98 -11.67
CA GLU A 148 -1.95 -7.37 -11.59
C GLU A 148 -2.87 -6.85 -12.73
N ASP A 149 -2.33 -6.50 -13.91
CA ASP A 149 -3.09 -6.18 -15.14
C ASP A 149 -4.10 -4.99 -15.02
N LYS A 150 -3.92 -4.06 -14.07
CA LYS A 150 -4.91 -2.99 -13.79
C LYS A 150 -4.35 -1.58 -13.69
N ILE A 151 -3.04 -1.40 -13.87
CA ILE A 151 -2.37 -0.10 -13.75
C ILE A 151 -1.48 0.12 -14.98
N TYR A 152 -1.93 0.99 -15.87
CA TYR A 152 -1.21 1.41 -17.07
C TYR A 152 -0.33 2.63 -16.79
N ILE A 153 0.95 2.40 -16.57
CA ILE A 153 1.93 3.45 -16.29
C ILE A 153 2.46 4.03 -17.60
N GLU A 154 2.05 5.26 -17.93
CA GLU A 154 2.51 5.95 -19.14
C GLU A 154 3.68 6.92 -18.86
N TYR A 155 4.91 6.46 -19.07
CA TYR A 155 6.10 7.29 -18.88
C TYR A 155 6.26 8.36 -19.97
N ASN A 156 5.81 9.59 -19.71
CA ASN A 156 6.23 10.76 -20.47
C ASN A 156 7.51 11.36 -19.86
N CYS A 157 8.63 10.66 -20.03
CA CYS A 157 9.94 11.16 -19.65
C CYS A 157 10.50 12.05 -20.77
N CYS A 158 10.75 13.32 -20.47
CA CYS A 158 11.86 14.02 -21.11
C CYS A 158 13.07 13.84 -20.20
N GLU A 159 13.85 12.78 -20.44
CA GLU A 159 15.21 12.68 -19.88
C GLU A 159 15.95 13.97 -20.27
N SER A 160 16.25 14.81 -19.27
CA SER A 160 17.06 16.03 -19.33
C SER A 160 17.33 16.59 -20.74
N MET A 161 16.51 17.54 -21.21
CA MET A 161 16.85 18.29 -22.42
C MET A 161 17.29 19.70 -22.05
N LYS A 162 18.54 20.05 -22.41
CA LYS A 162 18.81 21.40 -22.91
C LYS A 162 17.97 21.60 -24.17
N LYS A 163 16.70 21.98 -24.01
CA LYS A 163 15.82 22.32 -25.13
C LYS A 163 16.07 23.79 -25.45
N PHE A 164 16.66 24.06 -26.62
CA PHE A 164 17.03 25.42 -27.04
C PHE A 164 17.98 26.16 -26.08
N GLY A 165 18.90 25.45 -25.42
CA GLY A 165 19.92 26.06 -24.56
C GLY A 165 19.42 26.56 -23.20
N LYS A 166 18.21 26.21 -22.78
CA LYS A 166 17.66 26.57 -21.46
C LYS A 166 17.69 25.39 -20.49
N GLU A 167 18.00 25.67 -19.23
CA GLU A 167 17.96 24.69 -18.13
C GLU A 167 16.56 24.59 -17.55
N PHE A 168 16.19 23.39 -17.13
CA PHE A 168 14.89 23.09 -16.52
C PHE A 168 15.12 22.51 -15.12
N ASP A 169 14.19 22.80 -14.20
CA ASP A 169 14.18 22.29 -12.82
C ASP A 169 13.86 20.79 -12.76
N MET A 170 14.17 20.22 -11.59
CA MET A 170 14.03 18.81 -11.24
C MET A 170 12.64 18.25 -11.64
N PRO A 171 12.58 17.05 -12.23
CA PRO A 171 11.32 16.43 -12.62
C PRO A 171 10.39 16.26 -11.41
N SER A 172 9.12 16.64 -11.56
CA SER A 172 8.06 16.36 -10.60
C SER A 172 7.13 15.29 -11.15
N TRP A 173 6.90 14.22 -10.39
CA TRP A 173 6.01 13.13 -10.81
C TRP A 173 4.59 13.42 -10.37
N SER A 174 3.62 13.08 -11.22
CA SER A 174 2.20 13.31 -10.99
C SER A 174 1.38 12.08 -11.34
N VAL A 175 0.30 11.85 -10.62
CA VAL A 175 -0.59 10.68 -10.79
C VAL A 175 -2.02 11.13 -10.98
N PHE A 176 -2.76 10.51 -11.91
CA PHE A 176 -4.21 10.65 -11.99
C PHE A 176 -4.89 9.34 -12.41
N SER A 177 -6.14 9.15 -11.97
CA SER A 177 -6.99 8.07 -12.45
C SER A 177 -7.90 8.55 -13.59
N ALA A 178 -8.17 7.67 -14.55
CA ALA A 178 -9.15 7.88 -15.61
C ALA A 178 -9.94 6.59 -15.88
N GLU A 179 -11.20 6.74 -16.30
CA GLU A 179 -11.98 5.64 -16.88
C GLU A 179 -11.71 5.63 -18.39
N GLU A 180 -11.21 4.51 -18.92
CA GLU A 180 -10.95 4.27 -20.34
C GLU A 180 -11.53 2.90 -20.73
N ASP A 181 -12.41 2.85 -21.73
CA ASP A 181 -12.98 1.61 -22.28
C ASP A 181 -13.55 0.61 -21.23
N ASP A 182 -14.34 1.11 -20.28
CA ASP A 182 -14.90 0.36 -19.13
C ASP A 182 -13.87 -0.16 -18.10
N ASP A 183 -12.59 0.15 -18.30
CA ASP A 183 -11.51 -0.10 -17.35
C ASP A 183 -11.12 1.21 -16.63
N TYR A 184 -10.70 1.09 -15.37
CA TYR A 184 -10.06 2.20 -14.66
C TYR A 184 -8.55 2.09 -14.86
N CYS A 185 -7.93 3.19 -15.29
CA CYS A 185 -6.50 3.30 -15.51
C CYS A 185 -5.89 4.32 -14.54
N LEU A 186 -4.64 4.08 -14.14
CA LEU A 186 -3.85 5.01 -13.35
C LEU A 186 -2.66 5.50 -14.19
N HIS A 187 -2.67 6.77 -14.56
CA HIS A 187 -1.61 7.38 -15.36
C HIS A 187 -0.63 8.10 -14.45
N LEU A 188 0.66 7.86 -14.65
CA LEU A 188 1.75 8.57 -13.97
C LEU A 188 2.49 9.39 -15.01
N TYR A 189 2.86 10.62 -14.71
CA TYR A 189 3.57 11.48 -15.66
C TYR A 189 4.60 12.36 -14.96
N CYS A 190 5.66 12.69 -15.69
CA CYS A 190 6.75 13.52 -15.21
C CYS A 190 6.62 14.92 -15.81
N GLU A 191 6.41 15.93 -14.96
CA GLU A 191 6.43 17.33 -15.36
C GLU A 191 7.80 17.95 -15.10
N VAL A 192 8.33 18.61 -16.13
CA VAL A 192 9.58 19.37 -16.06
C VAL A 192 9.23 20.85 -16.12
N ARG A 193 9.56 21.62 -15.07
CA ARG A 193 9.33 23.08 -15.05
C ARG A 193 10.55 23.81 -15.59
N GLN A 194 10.31 24.80 -16.46
CA GLN A 194 11.38 25.65 -16.96
C GLN A 194 11.80 26.66 -15.88
N ARG A 195 13.10 26.77 -15.60
CA ARG A 195 13.61 27.91 -14.81
C ARG A 195 13.43 29.18 -15.64
N PHE A 196 12.73 30.16 -15.08
CA PHE A 196 12.66 31.51 -15.63
C PHE A 196 13.85 32.35 -15.16
#